data_AF-K0Z061-F1
#
_entry.id   AF-K0Z061-F1
#
_cell.length_a   1.000
_cell.length_b   1.000
_cell.length_c   1.000
_cell.angle_alpha   90.00
_cell.angle_beta   90.00
_cell.angle_gamma   90.00
#
_symmetry.space_group_name_H-M   'P 1'
#
loop_
_entity.id
_entity.type
_entity.pdbx_description
1 polymer ?
#
loop_
_entity_poly.entity_id
_entity_poly.type
_entity_poly.pdbx_seq_one_letter_code
_entity_poly.pdbx_strand_id
1 'polypeptide(L)'
;MSDIHGHLDALEDAPARIGLGADDQLFFLGDYIDGGLQSLEVLERAIGLVDSAPYQAIALPGNHEVDFIDWALVCDDPYTWPNADKDPFEQVETLGVVLRDAVVSTTQTIAEVAGSAAVVLQLLH
;
A
#
# COMPACT_ATOMS: atom_id res chain seq x y z
N MET A 1 5.86 -6.52 5.80
CA MET A 1 6.03 -5.29 6.57
C MET A 1 4.66 -4.67 6.81
N SER A 2 4.44 -4.04 7.96
CA SER A 2 3.18 -3.39 8.36
C SER A 2 3.51 -2.21 9.27
N ASP A 3 2.52 -1.40 9.61
CA ASP A 3 2.58 -0.37 10.66
C ASP A 3 3.71 0.66 10.44
N ILE A 4 3.92 1.07 9.19
CA ILE A 4 4.95 2.05 8.83
C ILE A 4 4.51 3.44 9.29
N HIS A 5 3.22 3.75 9.22
CA HIS A 5 2.63 4.95 9.82
C HIS A 5 3.39 6.24 9.47
N GLY A 6 3.74 6.47 8.21
CA GLY A 6 4.43 7.68 7.78
C GLY A 6 5.89 7.81 8.24
N HIS A 7 6.55 6.72 8.64
CA HIS A 7 7.98 6.67 8.99
C HIS A 7 8.82 6.10 7.84
N LEU A 8 9.26 6.96 6.92
CA LEU A 8 10.01 6.54 5.73
C LEU A 8 11.33 5.85 6.05
N ASP A 9 12.02 6.31 7.10
CA ASP A 9 13.28 5.72 7.55
C ASP A 9 13.11 4.25 7.96
N ALA A 10 12.03 3.92 8.66
CA ALA A 10 11.70 2.54 9.00
C ALA A 10 11.44 1.67 7.77
N LEU A 11 10.79 2.24 6.74
CA LEU A 11 10.56 1.55 5.47
C LEU A 11 11.86 1.28 4.70
N GLU A 12 12.82 2.22 4.65
CA GLU A 12 14.10 2.01 3.96
C GLU A 12 14.99 1.00 4.70
N ASP A 13 15.01 1.08 6.03
CA ASP A 13 15.90 0.26 6.86
C ASP A 13 15.55 -1.23 6.82
N ALA A 14 14.26 -1.58 6.81
CA ALA A 14 13.83 -2.96 6.95
C ALA A 14 14.23 -3.86 5.77
N PRO A 15 13.94 -3.52 4.49
CA PRO A 15 14.39 -4.28 3.32
C PRO A 15 15.92 -4.36 3.22
N ALA A 16 16.62 -3.27 3.57
CA ALA A 16 18.09 -3.22 3.52
C ALA A 16 18.74 -4.21 4.51
N ARG A 17 18.10 -4.48 5.65
CA ARG A 17 18.61 -5.40 6.68
C ARG A 17 18.41 -6.88 6.34
N ILE A 18 17.36 -7.21 5.61
CA ILE A 18 17.02 -8.60 5.26
C ILE A 18 17.69 -9.08 3.97
N GLY A 19 18.10 -8.17 3.09
CA GLY A 19 18.91 -8.50 1.91
C GLY A 19 18.16 -9.32 0.86
N LEU A 20 16.98 -8.86 0.43
CA LEU A 20 16.12 -9.54 -0.54
C LEU A 20 16.82 -9.72 -1.91
N GLY A 21 16.73 -10.93 -2.46
CA GLY A 21 17.16 -11.31 -3.80
C GLY A 21 15.99 -11.57 -4.74
N ALA A 22 16.28 -11.84 -6.01
CA ALA A 22 15.26 -11.90 -7.08
C ALA A 22 14.18 -12.98 -6.90
N ASP A 23 14.48 -14.04 -6.15
CA ASP A 23 13.54 -15.14 -5.87
C ASP A 23 12.70 -14.89 -4.60
N ASP A 24 12.95 -13.79 -3.88
CA ASP A 24 12.22 -13.44 -2.66
C ASP A 24 10.95 -12.66 -2.97
N GLN A 25 10.03 -12.68 -2.01
CA GLN A 25 8.77 -11.92 -2.06
C GLN A 25 8.66 -11.00 -0.85
N LEU A 26 8.36 -9.73 -1.10
CA LEU A 26 8.07 -8.73 -0.07
C LEU A 26 6.57 -8.42 -0.04
N PHE A 27 5.92 -8.75 1.07
CA PHE A 27 4.53 -8.38 1.30
C PHE A 27 4.44 -7.17 2.23
N PHE A 28 3.79 -6.11 1.77
CA PHE A 28 3.32 -5.03 2.63
C PHE A 28 1.86 -5.28 3.00
N LEU A 29 1.57 -5.24 4.30
CA LEU A 29 0.29 -5.65 4.87
C LEU A 29 -0.56 -4.46 5.36
N GLY A 30 -0.24 -3.24 4.90
CA GLY A 30 -1.00 -2.04 5.23
C GLY A 30 -0.39 -1.16 6.30
N ASP A 31 -1.15 -0.12 6.65
CA ASP A 31 -0.84 0.92 7.65
C ASP A 31 0.43 1.70 7.29
N TYR A 32 0.41 2.22 6.05
CA TYR A 32 1.45 3.07 5.47
C TYR A 32 1.36 4.49 5.99
N ILE A 33 0.14 4.98 6.17
CA ILE A 33 -0.15 6.37 6.51
C ILE A 33 -0.50 6.52 7.99
N ASP A 34 -0.64 7.78 8.41
CA ASP A 34 -1.19 8.20 9.71
C ASP A 34 -0.24 7.90 10.89
N GLY A 35 0.21 8.96 11.57
CA GLY A 35 1.09 8.88 12.76
C GLY A 35 2.45 9.56 12.58
N GLY A 36 3.09 9.41 11.41
CA GLY A 36 4.34 10.05 11.03
C GLY A 36 4.13 11.27 10.13
N LEU A 37 5.22 11.93 9.72
CA LEU A 37 5.19 13.16 8.90
C LEU A 37 5.51 12.91 7.41
N GLN A 38 5.64 11.66 7.00
CA GLN A 38 6.09 11.27 5.67
C GLN A 38 5.15 10.24 5.02
N SER A 39 3.84 10.36 5.26
CA SER A 39 2.84 9.41 4.76
C SER A 39 2.87 9.31 3.23
N LEU A 40 2.98 10.44 2.52
CA LEU A 40 3.08 10.47 1.05
C LEU A 40 4.35 9.77 0.56
N GLU A 41 5.52 10.08 1.14
CA GLU A 41 6.78 9.46 0.71
C GLU A 41 6.79 7.95 0.97
N VAL A 42 6.15 7.50 2.06
CA VAL A 42 6.00 6.08 2.34
C VAL A 42 5.18 5.40 1.23
N LEU A 43 4.06 6.01 0.81
CA LEU A 43 3.24 5.48 -0.29
C LEU A 43 4.01 5.47 -1.61
N GLU A 44 4.65 6.59 -1.98
CA GLU A 44 5.49 6.69 -3.19
C GLU A 44 6.60 5.64 -3.20
N ARG A 45 7.23 5.42 -2.05
CA ARG A 45 8.29 4.44 -1.91
C ARG A 45 7.76 3.00 -2.01
N ALA A 46 6.63 2.71 -1.39
CA ALA A 46 5.97 1.41 -1.50
C ALA A 46 5.61 1.09 -2.96
N ILE A 47 5.02 2.05 -3.69
CA ILE A 47 4.75 1.92 -5.13
C ILE A 47 6.04 1.66 -5.91
N GLY A 48 7.08 2.46 -5.67
CA GLY A 48 8.36 2.27 -6.36
C GLY A 48 8.98 0.89 -6.13
N LEU A 49 8.82 0.32 -4.93
CA LEU A 49 9.25 -1.04 -4.62
C LEU A 49 8.41 -2.10 -5.34
N VAL A 50 7.09 -1.92 -5.42
CA VAL A 50 6.20 -2.79 -6.20
C VAL A 50 6.55 -2.77 -7.69
N ASP A 51 6.81 -1.59 -8.25
CA ASP A 51 7.02 -1.42 -9.69
C ASP A 51 8.39 -1.84 -10.18
N SER A 52 9.44 -1.67 -9.36
CA SER A 52 10.82 -1.65 -9.87
C SER A 52 11.84 -2.42 -9.03
N ALA A 53 11.44 -3.02 -7.90
CA ALA A 53 12.37 -3.83 -7.13
C ALA A 53 12.86 -5.05 -7.94
N PRO A 54 14.10 -5.53 -7.68
CA PRO A 54 14.63 -6.72 -8.33
C PRO A 54 13.95 -8.02 -7.86
N TYR A 55 13.06 -7.92 -6.86
CA TYR A 55 12.27 -8.99 -6.26
C TYR A 55 10.79 -8.69 -6.40
N GLN A 56 9.93 -9.69 -6.22
CA GLN A 56 8.49 -9.47 -6.26
C GLN A 56 8.03 -8.75 -5.00
N ALA A 57 7.35 -7.62 -5.16
CA ALA A 57 6.75 -6.90 -4.05
C ALA A 57 5.24 -6.73 -4.27
N ILE A 58 4.48 -6.87 -3.19
CA ILE A 58 3.01 -6.80 -3.19
C ILE A 58 2.59 -5.89 -2.05
N ALA A 59 1.79 -4.88 -2.34
CA ALA A 59 1.22 -3.99 -1.32
C ALA A 59 -0.27 -4.25 -1.14
N LEU A 60 -0.71 -4.31 0.11
CA LEU A 60 -2.12 -4.43 0.50
C LEU A 60 -2.51 -3.25 1.40
N PRO A 61 -3.76 -2.76 1.34
CA PRO A 61 -4.22 -1.75 2.28
C PRO A 61 -4.41 -2.30 3.69
N GLY A 62 -4.12 -1.46 4.67
CA GLY A 62 -4.47 -1.64 6.08
C GLY A 62 -5.74 -0.86 6.43
N ASN A 63 -6.07 -0.82 7.73
CA ASN A 63 -7.29 -0.12 8.15
C ASN A 63 -7.14 1.40 8.02
N HIS A 64 -5.93 1.95 8.20
CA HIS A 64 -5.72 3.39 8.05
C HIS A 64 -5.97 3.86 6.60
N GLU A 65 -5.58 3.07 5.60
CA GLU A 65 -5.87 3.38 4.19
C GLU A 65 -7.37 3.33 3.87
N VAL A 66 -8.09 2.35 4.43
CA VAL A 66 -9.55 2.23 4.25
C VAL A 66 -10.26 3.42 4.90
N ASP A 67 -9.92 3.72 6.15
CA ASP A 67 -10.52 4.82 6.90
C ASP A 67 -10.27 6.17 6.23
N PHE A 68 -9.06 6.37 5.68
CA PHE A 68 -8.71 7.60 4.95
C PHE A 68 -9.50 7.78 3.66
N ILE A 69 -9.73 6.70 2.91
CA ILE A 69 -10.54 6.75 1.68
C ILE A 69 -12.01 7.00 2.01
N ASP A 70 -12.55 6.29 2.99
CA ASP A 70 -13.94 6.49 3.42
C ASP A 70 -14.15 7.93 3.87
N TRP A 71 -13.19 8.51 4.59
CA TRP A 71 -13.20 9.93 4.93
C TRP A 71 -13.15 10.83 3.69
N ALA A 72 -12.22 10.59 2.76
CA ALA A 72 -12.02 11.41 1.56
C ALA A 72 -13.23 11.38 0.60
N LEU A 73 -14.01 10.30 0.60
CA LEU A 73 -15.22 10.17 -0.22
C LEU A 73 -16.41 10.98 0.33
N VAL A 74 -16.42 11.29 1.63
CA VAL A 74 -17.56 11.89 2.33
C VAL A 74 -17.27 13.32 2.81
N CYS A 75 -16.00 13.67 3.03
CA CYS A 75 -15.59 14.96 3.58
C CYS A 75 -15.10 15.92 2.48
N ASP A 76 -15.77 17.07 2.36
CA ASP A 76 -15.36 18.17 1.47
C ASP A 76 -14.24 19.05 2.08
N ASP A 77 -13.91 18.86 3.37
CA ASP A 77 -12.87 19.62 4.08
C ASP A 77 -11.67 18.73 4.42
N PRO A 78 -10.53 18.91 3.71
CA PRO A 78 -9.36 18.05 3.85
C PRO A 78 -8.70 18.18 5.23
N TYR A 79 -8.89 19.28 5.96
CA TYR A 79 -8.20 19.52 7.23
C TYR A 79 -8.85 18.80 8.43
N THR A 80 -9.88 17.99 8.18
CA THR A 80 -10.59 17.24 9.23
C THR A 80 -9.97 15.87 9.51
N TRP A 81 -9.07 15.38 8.65
CA TRP A 81 -8.30 14.18 8.94
C TRP A 81 -7.23 14.46 10.01
N PRO A 82 -7.23 13.71 11.14
CA PRO A 82 -6.21 13.87 12.17
C PRO A 82 -4.83 13.53 11.58
N ASN A 83 -3.82 14.36 11.86
CA ASN A 83 -2.44 14.19 11.37
C ASN A 83 -2.24 14.37 9.85
N ALA A 84 -3.03 15.21 9.18
CA ALA A 84 -2.70 15.67 7.82
C ALA A 84 -1.36 16.42 7.81
N ASP A 85 -0.27 15.68 7.65
CA ASP A 85 1.11 16.13 7.52
C ASP A 85 1.35 16.82 6.16
N LYS A 86 0.50 16.54 5.16
CA LYS A 86 0.51 17.11 3.80
C LYS A 86 -0.90 17.30 3.24
N ASP A 87 -0.99 17.92 2.05
CA ASP A 87 -2.24 18.06 1.31
C ASP A 87 -2.91 16.68 1.14
N PRO A 88 -4.06 16.43 1.77
CA PRO A 88 -4.74 15.14 1.74
C PRO A 88 -5.12 14.70 0.32
N PHE A 89 -5.27 15.63 -0.63
CA PHE A 89 -5.61 15.27 -2.02
C PHE A 89 -4.47 14.54 -2.74
N GLU A 90 -3.21 14.96 -2.54
CA GLU A 90 -2.05 14.25 -3.10
C GLU A 90 -1.89 12.84 -2.51
N GLN A 91 -2.26 12.68 -1.24
CA GLN A 91 -2.25 11.36 -0.57
C GLN A 91 -3.34 10.45 -1.12
N VAL A 92 -4.56 10.96 -1.36
CA VAL A 92 -5.67 10.18 -1.91
C VAL A 92 -5.36 9.66 -3.32
N GLU A 93 -4.76 10.48 -4.18
CA GLU A 93 -4.39 10.05 -5.53
C GLU A 93 -3.36 8.91 -5.51
N THR A 94 -2.30 9.08 -4.72
CA THR A 94 -1.24 8.08 -4.55
C THR A 94 -1.78 6.79 -3.94
N LEU A 95 -2.66 6.90 -2.95
CA LEU A 95 -3.29 5.74 -2.32
C LEU A 95 -4.20 4.98 -3.30
N GLY A 96 -4.86 5.68 -4.21
CA GLY A 96 -5.63 5.08 -5.30
C GLY A 96 -4.77 4.19 -6.21
N VAL A 97 -3.49 4.49 -6.39
CA VAL A 97 -2.54 3.64 -7.12
C VAL A 97 -2.23 2.37 -6.33
N VAL A 98 -1.84 2.51 -5.06
CA VAL A 98 -1.54 1.37 -4.17
C VAL A 98 -2.72 0.39 -4.13
N LEU A 99 -3.94 0.90 -4.00
CA LEU A 99 -5.13 0.06 -3.98
C LEU A 99 -5.39 -0.67 -5.30
N ARG A 100 -5.18 -0.01 -6.44
CA ARG A 100 -5.34 -0.66 -7.75
C ARG A 100 -4.34 -1.79 -7.91
N ASP A 101 -3.09 -1.56 -7.53
CA ASP A 101 -2.04 -2.56 -7.62
C ASP A 101 -2.27 -3.71 -6.64
N ALA A 102 -2.77 -3.42 -5.43
CA ALA A 102 -3.20 -4.42 -4.47
C ALA A 102 -4.30 -5.35 -5.04
N VAL A 103 -5.30 -4.77 -5.71
CA VAL A 103 -6.40 -5.52 -6.33
C VAL A 103 -5.89 -6.37 -7.50
N VAL A 104 -5.03 -5.80 -8.36
CA VAL A 104 -4.42 -6.52 -9.50
C VAL A 104 -3.54 -7.66 -9.00
N SER A 105 -2.66 -7.39 -8.05
CA SER A 105 -1.75 -8.39 -7.49
C SER A 105 -2.50 -9.50 -6.78
N THR A 106 -3.51 -9.18 -5.97
CA THR A 106 -4.32 -10.20 -5.28
C THR A 106 -5.04 -11.10 -6.29
N THR A 107 -5.59 -10.51 -7.36
CA THR A 107 -6.25 -11.27 -8.44
C THR A 107 -5.26 -12.18 -9.16
N GLN A 108 -4.06 -11.68 -9.45
CA GLN A 108 -3.01 -12.45 -10.11
C GLN A 108 -2.49 -13.59 -9.22
N THR A 109 -2.19 -13.33 -7.95
CA THR A 109 -1.75 -14.35 -6.99
C THR A 109 -2.84 -15.41 -6.78
N ILE A 110 -4.11 -15.01 -6.64
CA ILE A 110 -5.23 -15.95 -6.60
C ILE A 110 -5.30 -16.74 -7.90
N ALA A 111 -5.14 -16.13 -9.07
CA ALA A 111 -5.16 -16.84 -10.36
C ALA A 111 -3.99 -17.82 -10.52
N GLU A 112 -2.80 -17.51 -10.00
CA GLU A 112 -1.62 -18.39 -10.01
C GLU A 112 -1.81 -19.59 -9.07
N VAL A 113 -2.33 -19.35 -7.86
CA VAL A 113 -2.69 -20.41 -6.90
C VAL A 113 -3.88 -21.22 -7.43
N ALA A 114 -4.87 -20.56 -8.01
CA ALA A 114 -6.07 -21.18 -8.58
C ALA A 114 -5.83 -21.83 -9.95
N GLY A 115 -4.73 -21.51 -10.63
CA GLY A 115 -4.21 -22.26 -11.77
C GLY A 115 -3.83 -23.70 -11.40
N SER A 116 -3.67 -23.99 -10.10
CA SER A 116 -3.60 -25.34 -9.52
C SER A 116 -4.93 -25.82 -8.90
N ALA A 117 -5.93 -24.94 -8.68
CA ALA A 117 -7.30 -25.31 -8.28
C ALA A 117 -8.29 -24.14 -8.52
N ALA A 118 -9.15 -24.27 -9.54
CA ALA A 118 -10.08 -23.24 -10.01
C ALA A 118 -10.95 -22.60 -8.91
N VAL A 119 -10.78 -21.30 -8.64
CA VAL A 119 -11.82 -20.37 -8.14
C VAL A 119 -11.45 -18.94 -8.53
N VAL A 120 -12.27 -18.30 -9.38
CA VAL A 120 -12.24 -16.84 -9.62
C VAL A 120 -13.40 -16.26 -8.84
N LEU A 121 -13.13 -15.39 -7.85
CA LEU A 121 -14.18 -14.66 -7.13
C LEU A 121 -14.30 -13.24 -7.70
N GLN A 122 -15.50 -12.93 -8.18
CA GLN A 122 -15.96 -11.60 -8.58
C GLN A 122 -15.90 -10.61 -7.41
N LEU A 123 -15.22 -9.49 -7.60
CA LEU A 123 -15.37 -8.30 -6.76
C LEU A 123 -15.45 -7.05 -7.64
N LEU A 124 -16.58 -6.88 -8.32
CA LEU A 124 -17.12 -5.59 -8.77
C LEU A 124 -18.63 -5.74 -9.00
N HIS A 125 -19.42 -5.59 -7.95
CA HIS A 125 -20.86 -5.31 -8.00
C HIS A 125 -21.19 -4.31 -6.90
#